data_AF-A0A9W6GYC3-F1
#
_entry.id   AF-A0A9W6GYC3-F1
#
_cell.length_a   1.000
_cell.length_b   1.000
_cell.length_c   1.000
_cell.angle_alpha   90.00
_cell.angle_beta   90.00
_cell.angle_gamma   90.00
#
_symmetry.space_group_name_H-M   'P 1'
#
loop_
_entity.id
_entity.type
_entity.pdbx_description
1 polymer ?
#
loop_
_entity_poly.entity_id
_entity_poly.type
_entity_poly.pdbx_seq_one_letter_code
_entity_poly.pdbx_strand_id
1 'polypeptide(L)'
;MDPSPKGSRLDADHPKSGVLIPCRSTIHLAYAIGQAQPISLSVETFGTGRLDDELIARRVAGVVDFRPAAIVHRLGLRARPETMRDDGFYRRLATYGHFGRTDMFLPWESSDLAEALRS
;
A
#
# COMPACT_ATOMS: atom_id res chain seq x y z
N MET A 1 14.88 48.32 9.64
CA MET A 1 13.97 47.33 10.26
C MET A 1 12.85 47.13 9.24
N ASP A 2 13.03 46.14 8.38
CA ASP A 2 12.16 45.79 7.26
C ASP A 2 11.48 44.47 7.61
N PRO A 3 10.13 44.38 7.63
CA PRO A 3 9.47 43.09 7.78
C PRO A 3 9.40 42.37 6.44
N SER A 4 10.20 41.30 6.32
CA SER A 4 10.09 40.32 5.22
C SER A 4 8.65 39.80 5.04
N PRO A 5 8.18 39.61 3.80
CA PRO A 5 6.90 38.97 3.54
C PRO A 5 7.06 37.45 3.70
N LYS A 6 6.47 36.88 4.75
CA LYS A 6 6.29 35.42 4.84
C LYS A 6 5.12 35.01 3.94
N GLY A 7 5.43 34.68 2.69
CA GLY A 7 4.57 33.83 1.89
C GLY A 7 4.71 32.37 2.36
N SER A 8 3.78 31.89 3.18
CA SER A 8 3.61 30.45 3.41
C SER A 8 2.75 29.88 2.30
N ARG A 9 3.44 29.55 1.21
CA ARG A 9 3.05 28.60 0.17
C ARG A 9 2.37 27.38 0.80
N LEU A 10 1.11 27.18 0.41
CA LEU A 10 0.32 25.93 0.32
C LEU A 10 -1.13 26.25 0.70
N ASP A 11 -1.74 27.18 -0.02
CA ASP A 11 -3.19 27.20 -0.19
C ASP A 11 -3.57 25.85 -0.80
N ALA A 12 -4.38 25.10 -0.07
CA ALA A 12 -4.94 23.84 -0.51
C ALA A 12 -5.78 24.09 -1.76
N ASP A 13 -5.18 23.85 -2.91
CA ASP A 13 -5.79 24.02 -4.21
C ASP A 13 -6.92 22.99 -4.35
N HIS A 14 -8.15 23.47 -4.18
CA HIS A 14 -9.37 22.73 -4.43
C HIS A 14 -9.52 22.61 -5.95
N PRO A 15 -9.42 21.41 -6.56
CA PRO A 15 -9.39 21.32 -8.01
C PRO A 15 -10.76 21.68 -8.62
N LYS A 16 -10.86 22.89 -9.17
CA LYS A 16 -11.97 23.36 -10.04
C LYS A 16 -11.73 23.05 -11.52
N SER A 17 -11.03 21.97 -11.86
CA SER A 17 -10.81 21.56 -13.24
C SER A 17 -11.13 20.08 -13.39
N GLY A 18 -11.86 19.71 -14.45
CA GLY A 18 -12.33 18.34 -14.74
C GLY A 18 -11.23 17.33 -15.09
N VAL A 19 -10.08 17.42 -14.44
CA VAL A 19 -9.00 16.45 -14.48
C VAL A 19 -9.27 15.43 -13.38
N LEU A 20 -9.55 14.18 -13.78
CA LEU A 20 -9.60 13.05 -12.85
C LEU A 20 -8.19 12.80 -12.32
N ILE A 21 -7.90 13.31 -11.11
CA ILE A 21 -6.67 12.97 -10.40
C ILE A 21 -6.78 11.50 -9.98
N PRO A 22 -5.86 10.61 -10.38
CA PRO A 22 -5.86 9.25 -9.88
C PRO A 22 -5.75 9.27 -8.36
N CYS A 23 -6.63 8.53 -7.68
CA CYS A 23 -6.60 8.38 -6.23
C CYS A 23 -5.26 7.75 -5.84
N ARG A 24 -4.47 8.49 -5.06
CA ARG A 24 -3.18 8.05 -4.54
C ARG A 24 -3.30 7.81 -3.05
N SER A 25 -2.65 6.77 -2.55
CA SER A 25 -2.64 6.47 -1.13
C SER A 25 -1.31 5.87 -0.71
N THR A 26 -0.85 6.23 0.47
CA THR A 26 0.26 5.57 1.14
C THR A 26 -0.28 4.81 2.36
N ILE A 27 0.26 3.61 2.60
CA ILE A 27 -0.05 2.79 3.77
C ILE A 27 1.23 2.61 4.57
N HIS A 28 1.18 2.87 5.87
CA HIS A 28 2.26 2.57 6.81
C HIS A 28 1.85 1.45 7.75
N LEU A 29 2.77 0.53 8.01
CA LEU A 29 2.58 -0.65 8.83
C LEU A 29 3.82 -0.85 9.70
N ALA A 30 3.65 -0.94 11.03
CA ALA A 30 4.76 -1.10 11.97
C ALA A 30 4.59 -2.35 12.84
N TYR A 31 5.71 -3.01 13.16
CA TYR A 31 5.76 -4.20 14.01
C TYR A 31 6.80 -4.04 15.12
N ALA A 32 6.56 -4.69 16.26
CA ALA A 32 7.59 -4.98 17.25
C ALA A 32 8.05 -6.43 17.14
N ILE A 33 9.34 -6.64 17.40
CA ILE A 33 9.93 -7.97 17.46
C ILE A 33 9.20 -8.79 18.53
N GLY A 34 8.76 -10.00 18.16
CA GLY A 34 8.03 -10.91 19.05
C GLY A 34 6.53 -10.67 19.13
N GLN A 35 5.99 -9.64 18.46
CA GLN A 35 4.55 -9.38 18.38
C GLN A 35 4.02 -9.79 17.00
N ALA A 36 2.99 -10.65 16.97
CA ALA A 36 2.40 -11.09 15.71
C ALA A 36 1.52 -10.00 15.07
N GLN A 37 0.78 -9.25 15.89
CA GLN A 37 -0.06 -8.14 15.42
C GLN A 37 0.79 -6.89 15.17
N PRO A 38 0.47 -6.08 14.15
CA PRO A 38 1.12 -4.80 13.96
C PRO A 38 0.80 -3.85 15.12
N ILE A 39 1.75 -2.98 15.47
CA ILE A 39 1.55 -1.91 16.46
C ILE A 39 0.73 -0.77 15.85
N SER A 40 0.93 -0.49 14.56
CA SER A 40 0.20 0.56 13.87
C SER A 40 -0.05 0.20 12.41
N LEU A 41 -1.21 0.64 11.92
CA LEU A 41 -1.60 0.71 10.52
C LEU A 41 -2.18 2.10 10.28
N SER A 42 -1.63 2.85 9.33
CA SER A 42 -2.16 4.16 8.94
C SER A 42 -2.24 4.28 7.43
N VAL A 43 -3.19 5.09 6.96
CA VAL A 43 -3.40 5.40 5.54
C VAL A 43 -3.33 6.91 5.37
N GLU A 44 -2.78 7.38 4.25
CA GLU A 44 -2.79 8.78 3.84
C GLU A 44 -3.22 8.86 2.37
N THR A 45 -4.34 9.54 2.07
CA THR A 45 -4.84 9.67 0.67
C THR A 45 -4.47 10.99 0.00
N PHE A 46 -3.70 11.85 0.69
CA PHE A 46 -3.22 13.13 0.16
C PHE A 46 -4.33 14.02 -0.41
N GLY A 47 -5.53 13.98 0.18
CA GLY A 47 -6.70 14.74 -0.27
C GLY A 47 -7.37 14.20 -1.53
N THR A 48 -7.01 13.00 -2.00
CA THR A 48 -7.62 12.35 -3.18
C THR A 48 -8.61 11.23 -2.83
N GLY A 49 -8.71 10.89 -1.53
CA GLY A 49 -9.64 9.90 -1.02
C GLY A 49 -11.08 10.40 -1.04
N ARG A 50 -12.02 9.48 -1.32
CA ARG A 50 -13.47 9.73 -1.17
C ARG A 50 -13.99 9.47 0.24
N LEU A 51 -13.21 8.76 1.04
CA LEU A 51 -13.49 8.38 2.42
C LEU A 51 -12.37 8.91 3.30
N ASP A 52 -12.67 9.10 4.58
CA ASP A 52 -11.67 9.49 5.57
C ASP A 52 -10.57 8.42 5.68
N ASP A 53 -9.32 8.89 5.80
CA ASP A 53 -8.14 8.03 5.88
C ASP A 53 -8.21 7.01 7.03
N GLU A 54 -8.78 7.41 8.17
CA GLU A 54 -9.00 6.52 9.32
C GLU A 54 -10.03 5.43 9.01
N LEU A 55 -11.11 5.76 8.28
CA LEU A 55 -12.09 4.77 7.87
C LEU A 55 -11.48 3.76 6.90
N ILE A 56 -10.65 4.22 5.96
CA ILE A 56 -9.92 3.35 5.04
C ILE A 56 -8.98 2.42 5.82
N ALA A 57 -8.20 2.95 6.75
CA ALA A 57 -7.32 2.15 7.61
C ALA A 57 -8.10 1.06 8.37
N ARG A 58 -9.27 1.39 8.94
CA ARG A 58 -10.12 0.43 9.64
C ARG A 58 -10.68 -0.66 8.72
N ARG A 59 -11.11 -0.32 7.51
CA ARG A 59 -11.57 -1.29 6.51
C ARG A 59 -10.45 -2.24 6.11
N VAL A 60 -9.27 -1.69 5.82
CA VAL A 60 -8.08 -2.47 5.46
C VAL A 60 -7.70 -3.43 6.59
N ALA A 61 -7.70 -2.98 7.84
CA ALA A 61 -7.45 -3.84 9.01
C ALA A 61 -8.52 -4.93 9.21
N GLY A 62 -9.76 -4.68 8.79
CA GLY A 62 -10.85 -5.66 8.87
C GLY A 62 -10.81 -6.74 7.79
N VAL A 63 -10.24 -6.42 6.63
CA VAL A 63 -10.17 -7.33 5.47
C VAL A 63 -8.86 -8.10 5.42
N VAL A 64 -7.75 -7.49 5.87
CA VAL A 64 -6.41 -8.06 5.74
C VAL A 64 -5.86 -8.47 7.10
N ASP A 65 -5.50 -9.75 7.22
CA ASP A 65 -4.71 -10.23 8.35
C ASP A 65 -3.24 -9.89 8.16
N PHE A 66 -2.80 -8.83 8.84
CA PHE A 66 -1.42 -8.34 8.78
C PHE A 66 -0.45 -9.11 9.68
N ARG A 67 -0.81 -10.26 10.28
CA ARG A 67 0.20 -11.07 10.97
C ARG A 67 1.24 -11.60 9.96
N PRO A 68 2.55 -11.56 10.24
CA PRO A 68 3.56 -12.02 9.28
C PRO A 68 3.33 -13.44 8.75
N ALA A 69 2.88 -14.35 9.61
CA ALA A 69 2.53 -15.72 9.19
C ALA A 69 1.33 -15.76 8.23
N ALA A 70 0.31 -14.92 8.48
CA ALA A 70 -0.86 -14.82 7.61
C ALA A 70 -0.50 -14.20 6.26
N ILE A 71 0.36 -13.17 6.23
CA ILE A 71 0.90 -12.59 4.99
C ILE A 71 1.65 -13.65 4.17
N VAL A 72 2.56 -14.40 4.82
CA VAL A 72 3.32 -15.47 4.17
C VAL A 72 2.38 -16.53 3.57
N HIS A 73 1.35 -16.91 4.30
CA HIS A 73 0.36 -17.89 3.86
C HIS A 73 -0.49 -17.36 2.69
N ARG A 74 -1.13 -16.19 2.84
CA ARG A 74 -1.98 -15.56 1.83
C ARG A 74 -1.25 -15.40 0.49
N LEU A 75 0.00 -14.95 0.54
CA LEU A 75 0.79 -14.70 -0.68
C LEU A 75 1.54 -15.94 -1.18
N GLY A 76 1.53 -17.04 -0.41
CA GLY A 76 2.26 -18.27 -0.74
C GLY A 76 3.77 -18.05 -0.85
N LEU A 77 4.35 -17.18 0.00
CA LEU A 77 5.74 -16.75 -0.13
C LEU A 77 6.75 -17.89 0.01
N ARG A 78 6.42 -18.94 0.75
CA ARG A 78 7.28 -20.14 0.91
C ARG A 78 7.09 -21.18 -0.20
N ALA A 79 5.86 -21.37 -0.68
CA ALA A 79 5.54 -22.37 -1.71
C ALA A 79 6.01 -21.97 -3.12
N ARG A 80 6.07 -20.67 -3.42
CA ARG A 80 6.46 -20.17 -4.75
C ARG A 80 7.92 -20.48 -5.12
N PRO A 81 8.92 -20.27 -4.25
CA PRO A 81 10.29 -20.71 -4.50
C PRO A 81 10.41 -22.22 -4.73
N GLU A 82 9.63 -23.04 -4.00
CA GLU A 82 9.67 -24.50 -4.12
C GLU A 82 9.16 -25.00 -5.47
N THR A 83 8.16 -24.31 -6.04
CA THR A 83 7.51 -24.69 -7.30
C THR A 83 8.24 -24.21 -8.56
N MET A 84 9.13 -23.22 -8.45
CA MET A 84 9.92 -22.70 -9.58
C MET A 84 11.39 -23.14 -9.49
N ARG A 85 11.75 -24.20 -10.23
CA ARG A 85 13.06 -24.87 -10.12
C ARG A 85 14.20 -24.28 -10.96
N ASP A 86 13.89 -23.51 -12.00
CA ASP A 86 14.92 -23.07 -12.96
C ASP A 86 15.72 -21.86 -12.44
N ASP A 87 15.11 -20.66 -12.44
CA ASP A 87 15.81 -19.41 -12.11
C ASP A 87 15.50 -18.84 -10.73
N GLY A 88 14.70 -19.53 -9.91
CA GLY A 88 14.32 -19.11 -8.56
C GLY A 88 13.40 -17.88 -8.52
N PHE A 89 12.26 -17.98 -7.82
CA PHE A 89 11.25 -16.91 -7.79
C PHE A 89 11.82 -15.55 -7.33
N TYR A 90 12.58 -15.52 -6.22
CA TYR A 90 13.11 -14.27 -5.66
C TYR A 90 14.27 -13.67 -6.46
N ARG A 91 15.04 -14.48 -7.19
CA ARG A 91 16.14 -13.98 -8.02
C ARG A 91 15.62 -13.12 -9.15
N ARG A 92 14.50 -13.52 -9.76
CA ARG A 92 13.83 -12.73 -10.81
C ARG A 92 13.36 -11.36 -10.32
N LEU A 93 13.05 -11.23 -9.03
CA LEU A 93 12.63 -9.98 -8.41
C LEU A 93 13.80 -9.01 -8.14
N ALA A 94 15.04 -9.48 -8.17
CA ALA A 94 16.22 -8.63 -7.95
C ALA A 94 16.53 -7.70 -9.13
N THR A 95 15.85 -7.89 -10.26
CA THR A 95 15.95 -7.03 -11.45
C THR A 95 14.57 -6.51 -11.83
N TYR A 96 14.54 -5.33 -12.46
CA TYR A 96 13.31 -4.69 -12.97
C TYR A 96 12.25 -4.34 -11.90
N GLY A 97 12.60 -4.42 -10.61
CA GLY A 97 11.75 -4.03 -9.49
C GLY A 97 10.84 -5.14 -8.96
N HIS A 98 10.21 -4.86 -7.83
CA HIS A 98 9.30 -5.79 -7.14
C HIS A 98 7.83 -5.56 -7.43
N PHE A 99 7.48 -4.37 -7.95
CA PHE A 99 6.10 -3.90 -8.10
C PHE A 99 5.82 -3.48 -9.54
N GLY A 100 4.55 -3.55 -9.95
CA GLY A 100 4.08 -3.10 -11.27
C GLY A 100 4.60 -3.93 -12.44
N ARG A 101 5.03 -5.16 -12.19
CA ARG A 101 5.56 -6.07 -13.22
C ARG A 101 4.44 -6.74 -14.00
N THR A 102 4.59 -6.77 -15.32
CA THR A 102 3.64 -7.39 -16.25
C THR A 102 4.15 -8.71 -16.83
N ASP A 103 5.43 -9.03 -16.62
CA ASP A 103 6.12 -10.17 -17.19
C ASP A 103 6.06 -11.43 -16.30
N MET A 104 5.58 -11.31 -15.06
CA MET A 104 5.38 -12.44 -14.15
C MET A 104 4.21 -12.21 -13.20
N PHE A 105 3.59 -13.30 -12.75
CA PHE A 105 2.49 -13.23 -11.78
C PHE A 105 3.01 -13.04 -10.34
N LEU A 106 2.70 -11.89 -9.75
CA LEU A 106 3.02 -11.54 -8.37
C LEU A 106 1.75 -11.48 -7.52
N PRO A 107 1.67 -12.22 -6.40
CA PRO A 107 0.44 -12.30 -5.61
C PRO A 107 0.06 -10.98 -4.96
N TRP A 108 1.03 -10.13 -4.62
CA TRP A 108 0.78 -8.82 -4.00
C TRP A 108 0.29 -7.77 -5.00
N GLU A 109 0.39 -8.02 -6.30
CA GLU A 109 -0.21 -7.18 -7.35
C GLU A 109 -1.68 -7.55 -7.63
N SER A 110 -2.18 -8.63 -7.02
CA SER A 110 -3.58 -9.02 -7.16
C SER A 110 -4.51 -8.01 -6.50
N SER A 111 -5.57 -7.63 -7.21
CA SER A 111 -6.64 -6.77 -6.71
C SER A 111 -7.84 -7.59 -6.18
N ASP A 112 -7.61 -8.81 -5.72
CA ASP A 112 -8.64 -9.73 -5.22
C ASP A 112 -9.44 -9.15 -4.04
N LEU A 113 -8.81 -8.31 -3.22
CA LEU A 113 -9.44 -7.66 -2.07
C LEU A 113 -10.20 -6.37 -2.41
N ALA A 114 -10.15 -5.90 -3.67
CA ALA A 114 -10.76 -4.62 -4.03
C ALA A 114 -12.28 -4.60 -3.75
N GLU A 115 -12.97 -5.72 -3.98
CA GLU A 115 -14.41 -5.82 -3.70
C GLU A 115 -14.70 -5.76 -2.19
N ALA A 116 -13.92 -6.48 -1.39
CA ALA A 116 -14.08 -6.51 0.07
C ALA A 116 -13.83 -5.14 0.72
N LEU A 117 -13.06 -4.26 0.07
CA LEU A 117 -12.80 -2.90 0.56
C LEU A 117 -13.88 -1.88 0.14
N ARG A 118 -14.76 -2.22 -0.83
CA ARG A 118 -15.85 -1.34 -1.26
C ARG A 118 -16.98 -1.23 -0.24
N SER A 119 -17.35 -2.34 0.40
CA SER A 119 -18.38 -2.40 1.46
C SER A 119 -17.93 -1.67 2.71
#